data_AF-A0A2V6CTG5-F1
#
_entry.id   AF-A0A2V6CTG5-F1
#
_cell.length_a   1.000
_cell.length_b   1.000
_cell.length_c   1.000
_cell.angle_alpha   90.00
_cell.angle_beta   90.00
_cell.angle_gamma   90.00
#
_symmetry.space_group_name_H-M   'P 1'
#
loop_
_entity.id
_entity.type
_entity.pdbx_description
1 polymer ?
#
loop_
_entity_poly.entity_id
_entity_poly.type
_entity_poly.pdbx_seq_one_letter_code
_entity_poly.pdbx_strand_id
1 'polypeptide(L)'
;MPSEADVKFEIGHVLFIDIVGYSKLLIHEQTEQLQKLREIARATNQFRAAEGEGKLLRLPTGDGGALVFRDNPEAPVGCALEISKALKNYPDMRVRMGIHSGPVREVMDLNEQANIAGAGINMAQRVMDCGDAGHILLSKRVADDLEQYGRWRPLLHDLGICEVKHGATLGIVNLYSDEIGNPEVPEKIKGGEIPREKPSVPILRKSIAVLPFENLSEDKANAYFADGIQEEILATLSRIGDLKVISRTSTLRFKNAPDSISAIAKQLGVANILEGSVQKAADQVRVNVQLIDAESDSHLWAERYDRK
;
A
#
# COMPACT_ATOMS: atom_id res chain seq x y z
N MET A 1 -20.89 29.64 10.90
CA MET A 1 -20.49 28.59 9.95
C MET A 1 -20.80 27.26 10.61
N PRO A 2 -21.53 26.33 9.97
CA PRO A 2 -21.79 25.04 10.60
C PRO A 2 -20.45 24.31 10.73
N SER A 3 -20.18 23.76 11.92
CA SER A 3 -18.98 23.03 12.29
C SER A 3 -18.74 21.86 11.34
N GLU A 4 -17.53 21.74 10.80
CA GLU A 4 -17.01 20.46 10.31
C GLU A 4 -17.15 19.45 11.44
N ALA A 5 -18.21 18.63 11.40
CA ALA A 5 -18.31 17.47 12.26
C ALA A 5 -17.09 16.59 11.94
N ASP A 6 -16.26 16.34 12.96
CA ASP A 6 -15.07 15.49 12.89
C ASP A 6 -15.32 14.25 12.04
N VAL A 7 -14.81 14.25 10.80
CA VAL A 7 -14.94 13.12 9.89
C VAL A 7 -14.00 12.02 10.38
N LYS A 8 -14.49 11.16 11.28
CA LYS A 8 -13.74 9.99 11.75
C LYS A 8 -13.64 8.95 10.64
N PHE A 9 -12.43 8.75 10.14
CA PHE A 9 -12.08 7.59 9.34
C PHE A 9 -11.88 6.39 10.25
N GLU A 10 -12.47 5.25 9.91
CA GLU A 10 -12.19 3.96 10.54
C GLU A 10 -11.31 3.12 9.61
N ILE A 11 -10.46 2.27 10.17
CA ILE A 11 -9.74 1.28 9.36
C ILE A 11 -10.70 0.12 9.09
N GLY A 12 -10.97 -0.12 7.80
CA GLY A 12 -11.73 -1.27 7.34
C GLY A 12 -10.82 -2.28 6.68
N HIS A 13 -11.07 -3.56 6.96
CA HIS A 13 -10.43 -4.70 6.33
C HIS A 13 -11.37 -5.24 5.26
N VAL A 14 -11.05 -4.98 4.00
CA VAL A 14 -11.97 -5.12 2.87
C VAL A 14 -11.64 -6.39 2.09
N LEU A 15 -12.63 -7.25 1.89
CA LEU A 15 -12.61 -8.34 0.91
C LEU A 15 -13.54 -7.98 -0.25
N PHE A 16 -12.97 -7.75 -1.43
CA PHE A 16 -13.70 -7.65 -2.69
C PHE A 16 -13.80 -9.02 -3.36
N ILE A 17 -14.97 -9.29 -3.95
CA ILE A 17 -15.28 -10.54 -4.63
C ILE A 17 -16.01 -10.20 -5.93
N ASP A 18 -15.58 -10.80 -7.03
CA ASP A 18 -16.16 -10.58 -8.36
C ASP A 18 -16.29 -11.90 -9.12
N ILE A 19 -17.39 -12.06 -9.86
CA ILE A 19 -17.65 -13.22 -10.72
C ILE A 19 -17.02 -12.98 -12.10
N VAL A 20 -16.00 -13.77 -12.43
CA VAL A 20 -15.26 -13.63 -13.69
C VAL A 20 -16.12 -14.04 -14.87
N GLY A 21 -16.37 -13.07 -15.77
CA GLY A 21 -17.17 -13.28 -16.96
C GLY A 21 -18.68 -13.10 -16.73
N TYR A 22 -19.09 -12.54 -15.59
CA TYR A 22 -20.49 -12.28 -15.23
C TYR A 22 -21.31 -11.63 -16.34
N SER A 23 -20.77 -10.59 -17.00
CA SER A 23 -21.45 -9.86 -18.06
C SER A 23 -21.72 -10.65 -19.34
N LYS A 24 -21.10 -11.83 -19.50
CA LYS A 24 -21.31 -12.74 -20.64
C LYS A 24 -22.46 -13.73 -20.40
N LEU A 25 -22.96 -13.84 -19.18
CA LEU A 25 -24.03 -14.74 -18.79
C LEU A 25 -25.40 -14.17 -19.17
N LEU A 26 -26.40 -15.04 -19.32
CA LEU A 26 -27.80 -14.64 -19.45
C LEU A 26 -28.30 -14.01 -18.15
N ILE A 27 -29.31 -13.14 -18.22
CA ILE A 27 -29.81 -12.37 -17.05
C ILE A 27 -30.26 -13.28 -15.89
N HIS A 28 -30.87 -14.42 -16.19
CA HIS A 28 -31.29 -15.38 -15.16
C HIS A 28 -30.08 -16.06 -14.50
N GLU A 29 -29.09 -16.47 -15.29
CA GLU A 29 -27.83 -17.05 -14.79
C GLU A 29 -27.05 -16.04 -13.93
N GLN A 30 -27.00 -14.77 -14.34
CA GLN A 30 -26.42 -13.68 -13.56
C GLN A 30 -27.06 -13.58 -12.17
N THR A 31 -28.40 -13.58 -12.13
CA THR A 31 -29.15 -13.51 -10.87
C THR A 31 -28.89 -14.72 -9.98
N GLU A 32 -28.91 -15.92 -10.55
CA GLU A 32 -28.65 -17.17 -9.83
C GLU A 32 -27.24 -17.23 -9.26
N GLN A 33 -26.22 -16.88 -10.06
CA GLN A 33 -24.83 -16.88 -9.62
C GLN A 33 -24.59 -15.85 -8.52
N LEU A 34 -25.14 -14.64 -8.63
CA LEU A 34 -24.99 -13.62 -7.59
C LEU A 34 -25.69 -14.02 -6.29
N GLN A 35 -26.88 -14.66 -6.38
CA GLN A 35 -27.56 -15.20 -5.21
C GLN A 35 -26.74 -16.30 -4.54
N LYS A 36 -26.23 -17.26 -5.32
CA LYS A 36 -25.42 -18.37 -4.81
C LYS A 36 -24.11 -17.86 -4.19
N LEU A 37 -23.45 -16.87 -4.79
CA LEU A 37 -22.26 -16.24 -4.19
C LEU A 37 -22.58 -15.62 -2.82
N ARG A 38 -23.72 -14.93 -2.70
CA ARG A 38 -24.17 -14.34 -1.42
C ARG A 38 -24.45 -15.41 -0.37
N GLU A 39 -25.04 -16.54 -0.74
CA GLU A 39 -25.26 -17.69 0.15
C GLU A 39 -23.93 -18.25 0.66
N ILE A 40 -22.96 -18.46 -0.24
CA ILE A 40 -21.62 -18.96 0.12
C ILE A 40 -20.92 -18.00 1.07
N ALA A 41 -20.90 -16.69 0.77
CA ALA A 41 -20.27 -15.69 1.62
C ALA A 41 -20.91 -15.63 3.02
N ARG A 42 -22.24 -15.68 3.10
CA ARG A 42 -23.00 -15.67 4.37
C ARG A 42 -22.78 -16.92 5.22
N ALA A 43 -22.45 -18.05 4.60
CA ALA A 43 -22.21 -19.30 5.31
C ALA A 43 -20.85 -19.33 6.03
N THR A 44 -19.92 -18.44 5.69
CA THR A 44 -18.60 -18.40 6.32
C THR A 44 -18.66 -18.03 7.80
N ASN A 45 -17.74 -18.55 8.60
CA ASN A 45 -17.62 -18.26 10.02
C ASN A 45 -17.25 -16.80 10.26
N GLN A 46 -16.31 -16.26 9.46
CA GLN A 46 -15.87 -14.88 9.56
C GLN A 46 -17.02 -13.90 9.30
N PHE A 47 -17.83 -14.16 8.28
CA PHE A 47 -19.01 -13.34 8.00
C PHE A 47 -20.00 -13.37 9.17
N ARG A 48 -20.36 -14.56 9.66
CA ARG A 48 -21.35 -14.71 10.74
C ARG A 48 -20.88 -14.09 12.06
N ALA A 49 -19.59 -14.24 12.38
CA ALA A 49 -18.99 -13.62 13.56
C ALA A 49 -19.06 -12.08 13.48
N ALA A 50 -18.57 -11.50 12.39
CA ALA A 50 -18.56 -10.05 12.22
C ALA A 50 -19.98 -9.46 12.09
N GLU A 51 -20.93 -10.19 11.48
CA GLU A 51 -22.34 -9.80 11.45
C GLU A 51 -22.96 -9.83 12.85
N GLY A 52 -22.73 -10.89 13.62
CA GLY A 52 -23.25 -11.03 14.99
C GLY A 52 -22.76 -9.93 15.94
N GLU A 53 -21.58 -9.38 15.68
CA GLU A 53 -21.02 -8.25 16.43
C GLU A 53 -21.36 -6.86 15.86
N GLY A 54 -22.10 -6.77 14.73
CA GLY A 54 -22.38 -5.50 14.05
C GLY A 54 -21.14 -4.84 13.43
N LYS A 55 -20.06 -5.61 13.21
CA LYS A 55 -18.77 -5.13 12.69
C LYS A 55 -18.55 -5.44 11.20
N LEU A 56 -19.56 -5.96 10.52
CA LEU A 56 -19.55 -6.22 9.10
C LEU A 56 -20.42 -5.22 8.34
N LEU A 57 -19.84 -4.57 7.34
CA LEU A 57 -20.58 -3.79 6.36
C LEU A 57 -20.49 -4.45 4.98
N ARG A 58 -21.50 -4.22 4.14
CA ARG A 58 -21.65 -4.85 2.83
C ARG A 58 -21.79 -3.78 1.77
N LEU A 59 -21.04 -3.93 0.70
CA LEU A 59 -21.11 -3.06 -0.46
C LEU A 59 -21.50 -3.92 -1.68
N PRO A 60 -22.75 -3.86 -2.16
CA PRO A 60 -23.12 -4.57 -3.37
C PRO A 60 -22.44 -3.93 -4.59
N THR A 61 -21.96 -4.75 -5.52
CA THR A 61 -21.53 -4.32 -6.87
C THR A 61 -22.40 -5.02 -7.92
N GLY A 62 -22.21 -4.69 -9.20
CA GLY A 62 -23.03 -5.26 -10.29
C GLY A 62 -22.80 -6.76 -10.51
N ASP A 63 -21.56 -7.22 -10.32
CA ASP A 63 -21.01 -8.54 -10.64
C ASP A 63 -20.47 -9.29 -9.41
N GLY A 64 -20.65 -8.71 -8.22
CA GLY A 64 -20.18 -9.30 -6.96
C GLY A 64 -20.49 -8.42 -5.75
N GLY A 65 -19.47 -8.18 -4.92
CA GLY A 65 -19.59 -7.27 -3.78
C GLY A 65 -18.32 -7.16 -2.96
N ALA A 66 -18.34 -6.25 -1.98
CA ALA A 66 -17.31 -6.16 -0.97
C ALA A 66 -17.88 -6.35 0.45
N LEU A 67 -17.06 -6.98 1.28
CA LEU A 67 -17.28 -7.21 2.70
C LEU A 67 -16.24 -6.40 3.46
N VAL A 68 -16.69 -5.49 4.33
CA VAL A 68 -15.82 -4.62 5.12
C VAL A 68 -15.93 -5.03 6.58
N PHE A 69 -14.85 -5.62 7.07
CA PHE A 69 -14.67 -6.06 8.44
C PHE A 69 -14.03 -4.93 9.26
N ARG A 70 -14.62 -4.61 10.41
CA ARG A 70 -14.14 -3.55 11.32
C ARG A 70 -13.53 -4.08 12.61
N ASP A 71 -13.29 -5.39 12.67
CA ASP A 71 -12.79 -6.09 13.85
C ASP A 71 -11.29 -6.38 13.75
N ASN A 72 -10.86 -7.16 12.76
CA ASN A 72 -9.48 -7.62 12.66
C ASN A 72 -9.04 -7.89 11.19
N PRO A 73 -7.74 -7.77 10.88
CA PRO A 73 -7.22 -7.93 9.52
C PRO A 73 -7.22 -9.37 8.99
N GLU A 74 -7.33 -10.38 9.86
CA GLU A 74 -7.34 -11.79 9.48
C GLU A 74 -8.74 -12.26 9.00
N ALA A 75 -9.81 -11.59 9.46
CA ALA A 75 -11.19 -11.91 9.10
C ALA A 75 -11.48 -11.97 7.59
N PRO A 76 -11.13 -10.96 6.76
CA PRO A 76 -11.34 -11.05 5.31
C PRO A 76 -10.54 -12.19 4.67
N VAL A 77 -9.35 -12.52 5.20
CA VAL A 77 -8.50 -13.59 4.67
C VAL A 77 -9.10 -14.95 4.96
N GLY A 78 -9.52 -15.18 6.21
CA GLY A 78 -10.26 -16.39 6.58
C GLY A 78 -11.55 -16.53 5.77
N CYS A 79 -12.30 -15.44 5.59
CA CYS A 79 -13.52 -15.41 4.78
C CYS A 79 -13.23 -15.84 3.32
N ALA A 80 -12.18 -15.29 2.71
CA ALA A 80 -11.80 -15.62 1.34
C ALA A 80 -11.41 -17.10 1.17
N LEU A 81 -10.66 -17.67 2.13
CA LEU A 81 -10.32 -19.09 2.10
C LEU A 81 -11.56 -19.99 2.23
N GLU A 82 -12.49 -19.64 3.11
CA GLU A 82 -13.75 -20.39 3.28
C GLU A 82 -14.63 -20.31 2.03
N ILE A 83 -14.73 -19.14 1.39
CA ILE A 83 -15.43 -18.96 0.11
C ILE A 83 -14.77 -19.81 -0.97
N SER A 84 -13.45 -19.71 -1.13
CA SER A 84 -12.71 -20.48 -2.14
C SER A 84 -12.84 -21.99 -1.93
N LYS A 85 -12.85 -22.46 -0.67
CA LYS A 85 -13.12 -23.86 -0.34
C LYS A 85 -14.54 -24.29 -0.74
N ALA A 86 -15.55 -23.47 -0.47
CA ALA A 86 -16.94 -23.77 -0.82
C ALA A 86 -17.17 -23.80 -2.34
N LEU A 87 -16.48 -22.94 -3.09
CA LEU A 87 -16.57 -22.85 -4.55
C LEU A 87 -16.06 -24.10 -5.29
N LYS A 88 -15.29 -24.97 -4.62
CA LYS A 88 -14.95 -26.30 -5.19
C LYS A 88 -16.18 -27.13 -5.55
N ASN A 89 -17.30 -26.92 -4.87
CA ASN A 89 -18.57 -27.60 -5.16
C ASN A 89 -19.36 -26.93 -6.31
N TYR A 90 -18.86 -25.81 -6.85
CA TYR A 90 -19.51 -25.00 -7.87
C TYR A 90 -18.51 -24.60 -8.96
N PRO A 91 -17.99 -25.55 -9.76
CA PRO A 91 -16.89 -25.31 -10.71
C PRO A 91 -17.23 -24.29 -11.81
N ASP A 92 -18.51 -24.11 -12.14
CA ASP A 92 -18.99 -23.13 -13.11
C ASP A 92 -18.95 -21.69 -12.56
N MET A 93 -18.88 -21.52 -11.24
CA MET A 93 -18.78 -20.23 -10.57
C MET A 93 -17.31 -19.86 -10.36
N ARG A 94 -16.77 -19.11 -11.31
CA ARG A 94 -15.40 -18.62 -11.25
C ARG A 94 -15.37 -17.24 -10.61
N VAL A 95 -14.81 -17.14 -9.42
CA VAL A 95 -14.63 -15.85 -8.73
C VAL A 95 -13.17 -15.44 -8.69
N ARG A 96 -12.92 -14.15 -8.49
CA ARG A 96 -11.63 -13.61 -8.08
C ARG A 96 -11.83 -12.73 -6.85
N MET A 97 -10.83 -12.67 -5.99
CA MET A 97 -10.90 -11.96 -4.73
C MET A 97 -9.69 -11.05 -4.50
N GLY A 98 -9.91 -9.91 -3.85
CA GLY A 98 -8.86 -8.96 -3.50
C GLY A 98 -9.06 -8.39 -2.09
N ILE A 99 -7.97 -8.30 -1.34
CA ILE A 99 -7.99 -7.92 0.07
C ILE A 99 -7.05 -6.73 0.33
N HIS A 100 -7.57 -5.72 1.03
CA HIS A 100 -6.78 -4.59 1.51
C HIS A 100 -7.33 -4.03 2.83
N SER A 101 -6.44 -3.44 3.64
CA SER A 101 -6.79 -2.74 4.88
C SER A 101 -6.45 -1.27 4.78
N GLY A 102 -7.43 -0.40 4.99
CA GLY A 102 -7.26 1.03 4.81
C GLY A 102 -8.44 1.86 5.32
N PRO A 103 -8.35 3.20 5.21
CA PRO A 103 -9.39 4.09 5.70
C PRO A 103 -10.68 3.93 4.88
N VAL A 104 -11.78 3.72 5.59
CA VAL A 104 -13.15 3.62 5.07
C VAL A 104 -14.06 4.52 5.89
N ARG A 105 -15.19 4.90 5.30
CA ARG A 105 -16.23 5.70 5.94
C ARG A 105 -17.60 5.22 5.48
N GLU A 106 -18.53 5.14 6.41
CA GLU A 106 -19.94 5.00 6.07
C GLU A 106 -20.45 6.30 5.45
N VAL A 107 -21.20 6.18 4.36
CA VAL A 107 -21.85 7.27 3.65
C VAL A 107 -23.29 6.89 3.39
N MET A 108 -24.20 7.84 3.40
CA MET A 108 -25.54 7.60 2.88
C MET A 108 -25.49 7.80 1.36
N ASP A 109 -26.00 6.83 0.62
CA ASP A 109 -26.16 6.98 -0.82
C ASP A 109 -27.39 7.85 -1.16
N LEU A 110 -27.66 8.05 -2.45
CA LEU A 110 -28.80 8.86 -2.92
C LEU A 110 -30.16 8.28 -2.52
N ASN A 111 -30.20 7.02 -2.09
CA ASN A 111 -31.41 6.33 -1.62
C ASN A 111 -31.49 6.30 -0.09
N GLU A 112 -30.66 7.10 0.60
CA GLU A 112 -30.54 7.11 2.07
C GLU A 112 -30.14 5.75 2.67
N GLN A 113 -29.56 4.86 1.85
CA GLN A 113 -29.02 3.60 2.33
C GLN A 113 -27.59 3.78 2.81
N ALA A 114 -27.28 3.12 3.92
CA ALA A 114 -25.92 3.04 4.43
C ALA A 114 -25.04 2.33 3.39
N ASN A 115 -24.01 3.04 2.94
CA ASN A 115 -23.05 2.64 1.93
C ASN A 115 -21.63 2.95 2.46
N ILE A 116 -20.57 2.60 1.73
CA ILE A 116 -19.19 2.76 2.18
C ILE A 116 -18.37 3.39 1.08
N ALA A 117 -17.57 4.39 1.46
CA ALA A 117 -16.60 5.01 0.58
C ALA A 117 -15.26 5.16 1.28
N GLY A 118 -14.17 5.18 0.52
CA GLY A 118 -12.84 5.44 1.07
C GLY A 118 -11.72 4.91 0.18
N ALA A 119 -10.50 5.37 0.47
CA ALA A 119 -9.31 4.89 -0.23
C ALA A 119 -9.10 3.38 -0.03
N GLY A 120 -9.51 2.83 1.12
CA GLY A 120 -9.45 1.39 1.40
C GLY A 120 -10.29 0.56 0.42
N ILE A 121 -11.49 1.05 0.07
CA ILE A 121 -12.40 0.39 -0.90
C ILE A 121 -11.77 0.37 -2.29
N ASN A 122 -11.31 1.53 -2.77
CA ASN A 122 -10.69 1.65 -4.09
C ASN A 122 -9.43 0.79 -4.22
N MET A 123 -8.65 0.68 -3.15
CA MET A 123 -7.42 -0.11 -3.15
C MET A 123 -7.72 -1.61 -3.18
N ALA A 124 -8.68 -2.09 -2.37
CA ALA A 124 -9.08 -3.49 -2.37
C ALA A 124 -9.62 -3.94 -3.75
N GLN A 125 -10.41 -3.10 -4.40
CA GLN A 125 -10.85 -3.35 -5.78
C GLN A 125 -9.65 -3.41 -6.75
N ARG A 126 -8.66 -2.52 -6.61
CA ARG A 126 -7.45 -2.55 -7.45
C ARG A 126 -6.61 -3.81 -7.24
N VAL A 127 -6.51 -4.31 -6.01
CA VAL A 127 -5.88 -5.61 -5.70
C VAL A 127 -6.61 -6.73 -6.45
N MET A 128 -7.94 -6.77 -6.36
CA MET A 128 -8.76 -7.77 -7.04
C MET A 128 -8.63 -7.70 -8.58
N ASP A 129 -8.62 -6.49 -9.15
CA ASP A 129 -8.46 -6.22 -10.59
C ASP A 129 -7.11 -6.73 -11.15
N CYS A 130 -6.16 -7.12 -10.30
CA CYS A 130 -4.91 -7.75 -10.71
C CYS A 130 -5.01 -9.27 -10.88
N GLY A 131 -6.07 -9.90 -10.37
CA GLY A 131 -6.24 -11.34 -10.36
C GLY A 131 -7.15 -11.85 -11.46
N ASP A 132 -6.86 -13.08 -11.88
CA ASP A 132 -7.75 -13.90 -12.71
C ASP A 132 -8.66 -14.77 -11.84
N ALA A 133 -9.52 -15.56 -12.48
CA ALA A 133 -10.35 -16.55 -11.81
C ALA A 133 -9.53 -17.45 -10.85
N GLY A 134 -10.09 -17.67 -9.66
CA GLY A 134 -9.51 -18.49 -8.59
C GLY A 134 -8.49 -17.77 -7.71
N HIS A 135 -8.01 -16.58 -8.09
CA HIS A 135 -7.02 -15.85 -7.28
C HIS A 135 -7.63 -15.24 -6.02
N ILE A 136 -6.84 -15.26 -4.96
CA ILE A 136 -7.06 -14.48 -3.74
C ILE A 136 -5.85 -13.58 -3.57
N LEU A 137 -5.99 -12.31 -3.94
CA LEU A 137 -4.87 -11.37 -3.91
C LEU A 137 -4.93 -10.46 -2.69
N LEU A 138 -3.78 -10.15 -2.12
CA LEU A 138 -3.61 -9.23 -1.00
C LEU A 138 -2.72 -8.07 -1.45
N SER A 139 -3.01 -6.87 -0.95
CA SER A 139 -2.00 -5.81 -0.97
C SER A 139 -0.82 -6.19 -0.09
N LYS A 140 0.40 -5.79 -0.49
CA LYS A 140 1.64 -6.05 0.28
C LYS A 140 1.53 -5.64 1.75
N ARG A 141 0.91 -4.49 2.04
CA ARG A 141 0.64 -4.03 3.42
C ARG A 141 -0.06 -5.09 4.28
N VAL A 142 -1.14 -5.69 3.76
CA VAL A 142 -1.90 -6.72 4.50
C VAL A 142 -1.08 -8.00 4.63
N ALA A 143 -0.36 -8.39 3.58
CA ALA A 143 0.52 -9.55 3.64
C ALA A 143 1.64 -9.39 4.68
N ASP A 144 2.25 -8.20 4.79
CA ASP A 144 3.31 -7.90 5.76
C ASP A 144 2.80 -8.01 7.21
N ASP A 145 1.56 -7.55 7.47
CA ASP A 145 0.89 -7.70 8.77
C ASP A 145 0.63 -9.19 9.10
N LEU A 146 0.23 -9.98 8.10
CA LEU A 146 -0.10 -11.40 8.27
C LEU A 146 1.12 -12.31 8.36
N GLU A 147 2.23 -11.95 7.72
CA GLU A 147 3.47 -12.75 7.71
C GLU A 147 4.03 -12.96 9.13
N GLN A 148 3.69 -12.06 10.06
CA GLN A 148 4.03 -12.17 11.48
C GLN A 148 3.37 -13.38 12.17
N TYR A 149 2.30 -13.94 11.61
CA TYR A 149 1.60 -15.09 12.15
C TYR A 149 1.95 -16.35 11.36
N GLY A 150 2.53 -17.34 12.04
CA GLY A 150 3.02 -18.56 11.41
C GLY A 150 1.98 -19.36 10.61
N ARG A 151 0.68 -19.18 10.88
CA ARG A 151 -0.40 -19.83 10.12
C ARG A 151 -0.58 -19.29 8.70
N TRP A 152 -0.25 -18.01 8.46
CA TRP A 152 -0.47 -17.37 7.16
C TRP A 152 0.76 -17.43 6.28
N ARG A 153 1.95 -17.36 6.86
CA ARG A 153 3.21 -17.30 6.13
C ARG A 153 3.36 -18.37 5.03
N PRO A 154 2.99 -19.64 5.21
CA PRO A 154 3.09 -20.66 4.15
C PRO A 154 2.14 -20.43 2.96
N LEU A 155 1.10 -19.60 3.16
CA LEU A 155 0.06 -19.32 2.17
C LEU A 155 0.35 -18.06 1.35
N LEU A 156 1.33 -17.25 1.75
CA LEU A 156 1.62 -15.94 1.16
C LEU A 156 2.75 -16.06 0.15
N HIS A 157 2.45 -15.79 -1.13
CA HIS A 157 3.38 -15.89 -2.24
C HIS A 157 3.51 -14.53 -2.93
N ASP A 158 4.66 -13.89 -2.79
CA ASP A 158 4.89 -12.54 -3.33
C ASP A 158 4.89 -12.55 -4.88
N LEU A 159 4.06 -11.69 -5.49
CA LEU A 159 4.00 -11.51 -6.94
C LEU A 159 4.70 -10.23 -7.41
N GLY A 160 5.24 -9.43 -6.50
CA GLY A 160 5.90 -8.16 -6.80
C GLY A 160 4.91 -7.02 -7.05
N ILE A 161 5.29 -6.11 -7.94
CA ILE A 161 4.55 -4.87 -8.18
C ILE A 161 3.72 -4.98 -9.46
N CYS A 162 2.45 -4.65 -9.34
CA CYS A 162 1.54 -4.52 -10.47
C CYS A 162 1.18 -3.04 -10.68
N GLU A 163 1.25 -2.58 -11.93
CA GLU A 163 0.65 -1.31 -12.31
C GLU A 163 -0.88 -1.44 -12.36
N VAL A 164 -1.54 -0.51 -11.67
CA VAL A 164 -3.00 -0.40 -11.62
C VAL A 164 -3.47 0.86 -12.34
N LYS A 165 -4.79 0.99 -12.49
CA LYS A 165 -5.42 2.11 -13.19
C LYS A 165 -4.87 3.45 -12.68
N HIS A 166 -4.62 4.38 -13.61
CA HIS A 166 -4.04 5.70 -13.39
C HIS A 166 -2.54 5.72 -13.01
N GLY A 167 -1.77 4.70 -13.39
CA GLY A 167 -0.31 4.69 -13.24
C GLY A 167 0.19 4.53 -11.80
N ALA A 168 -0.69 4.14 -10.88
CA ALA A 168 -0.30 3.78 -9.52
C ALA A 168 0.31 2.38 -9.51
N THR A 169 1.31 2.14 -8.68
CA THR A 169 1.91 0.83 -8.46
C THR A 169 1.39 0.22 -7.16
N LEU A 170 1.19 -1.09 -7.17
CA LEU A 170 0.67 -1.83 -6.02
C LEU A 170 1.45 -3.11 -5.83
N GLY A 171 2.01 -3.31 -4.64
CA GLY A 171 2.60 -4.60 -4.26
C GLY A 171 1.49 -5.62 -4.05
N ILE A 172 1.59 -6.76 -4.74
CA ILE A 172 0.60 -7.83 -4.76
C ILE A 172 1.21 -9.10 -4.19
N VAL A 173 0.45 -9.78 -3.33
CA VAL A 173 0.78 -11.09 -2.79
C VAL A 173 -0.38 -12.03 -3.09
N ASN A 174 -0.09 -13.21 -3.61
CA ASN A 174 -1.07 -14.26 -3.85
C ASN A 174 -1.23 -15.13 -2.61
N LEU A 175 -2.48 -15.38 -2.21
CA LEU A 175 -2.81 -16.26 -1.10
C LEU A 175 -3.35 -17.59 -1.63
N TYR A 176 -2.58 -18.67 -1.46
CA TYR A 176 -3.03 -20.00 -1.82
C TYR A 176 -2.33 -21.10 -1.01
N SER A 177 -2.93 -22.30 -1.06
CA SER A 177 -2.36 -23.57 -0.60
C SER A 177 -2.50 -24.60 -1.72
N ASP A 178 -2.01 -25.81 -1.50
CA ASP A 178 -2.22 -26.94 -2.42
C ASP A 178 -3.71 -27.26 -2.64
N GLU A 179 -4.57 -26.90 -1.69
CA GLU A 179 -6.00 -27.15 -1.78
C GLU A 179 -6.80 -25.93 -2.25
N ILE A 180 -6.40 -24.70 -1.94
CA ILE A 180 -7.27 -23.51 -2.04
C ILE A 180 -6.53 -22.39 -2.77
N GLY A 181 -7.24 -21.67 -3.62
CA GLY A 181 -6.70 -20.56 -4.40
C GLY A 181 -6.18 -21.00 -5.77
N ASN A 182 -5.51 -20.08 -6.45
CA ASN A 182 -4.91 -20.31 -7.76
C ASN A 182 -3.40 -20.01 -7.66
N PRO A 183 -2.51 -21.00 -7.87
CA PRO A 183 -1.06 -20.81 -7.77
C PRO A 183 -0.45 -20.12 -9.00
N GLU A 184 -1.20 -19.99 -10.10
CA GLU A 184 -0.71 -19.33 -11.31
C GLU A 184 -0.36 -17.87 -11.05
N VAL A 185 0.55 -17.32 -11.87
CA VAL A 185 0.76 -15.87 -11.89
C VAL A 185 -0.37 -15.25 -12.74
N PRO A 186 -1.06 -14.19 -12.28
CA PRO A 186 -2.10 -13.54 -13.07
C PRO A 186 -1.60 -13.01 -14.41
N GLU A 187 -2.43 -13.04 -15.45
CA GLU A 187 -2.08 -12.59 -16.82
C GLU A 187 -1.60 -11.14 -16.85
N LYS A 188 -2.22 -10.28 -16.04
CA LYS A 188 -1.83 -8.87 -15.91
C LYS A 188 -0.42 -8.67 -15.34
N ILE A 189 0.09 -9.66 -14.62
CA ILE A 189 1.45 -9.66 -14.04
C ILE A 189 2.42 -10.41 -14.95
N LYS A 190 1.98 -11.47 -15.65
CA LYS A 190 2.76 -12.20 -16.66
C LYS A 190 3.16 -11.34 -17.86
N GLY A 191 2.28 -10.42 -18.29
CA GLY A 191 2.48 -9.58 -19.47
C GLY A 191 3.30 -8.31 -19.25
N GLY A 192 3.63 -7.98 -17.99
CA GLY A 192 4.68 -7.01 -17.67
C GLY A 192 5.98 -7.78 -17.50
N GLU A 193 7.05 -7.38 -18.17
CA GLU A 193 8.40 -7.81 -17.79
C GLU A 193 8.49 -7.72 -16.27
N ILE A 194 8.66 -8.86 -15.58
CA ILE A 194 9.04 -8.86 -14.17
C ILE A 194 10.37 -8.12 -14.14
N PRO A 195 10.48 -6.88 -13.62
CA PRO A 195 11.79 -6.40 -13.27
C PRO A 195 12.16 -7.28 -12.08
N ARG A 196 13.09 -8.20 -12.27
CA ARG A 196 13.91 -8.73 -11.18
C ARG A 196 14.77 -7.59 -10.66
N GLU A 197 14.13 -6.58 -10.10
CA GLU A 197 14.70 -5.48 -9.33
C GLU A 197 13.54 -4.76 -8.66
N LYS A 198 13.72 -4.44 -7.37
CA LYS A 198 12.74 -3.73 -6.54
C LYS A 198 12.14 -2.53 -7.32
N PRO A 199 10.82 -2.29 -7.23
CA PRO A 199 10.13 -1.21 -7.92
C PRO A 199 10.81 0.14 -7.62
N SER A 200 11.46 0.72 -8.62
CA SER A 200 11.86 2.12 -8.58
C SER A 200 10.61 2.96 -8.82
N VAL A 201 10.26 3.81 -7.85
CA VAL A 201 9.31 4.89 -8.09
C VAL A 201 9.85 5.69 -9.28
N PRO A 202 9.05 6.04 -10.32
CA PRO A 202 9.56 6.76 -11.48
C PRO A 202 10.31 8.00 -11.02
N ILE A 203 11.62 8.00 -11.29
CA ILE A 203 12.54 9.02 -10.83
C ILE A 203 12.26 10.27 -11.66
N LEU A 204 11.64 11.27 -11.04
CA LEU A 204 11.47 12.57 -11.68
C LEU A 204 12.86 13.21 -11.78
N ARG A 205 13.36 13.51 -12.99
CA ARG A 205 14.73 14.05 -13.15
C ARG A 205 15.01 15.31 -12.30
N LYS A 206 14.00 16.15 -12.09
CA LYS A 206 14.05 17.30 -11.18
C LYS A 206 13.42 16.95 -9.84
N SER A 207 14.12 16.14 -9.05
CA SER A 207 13.66 15.79 -7.70
C SER A 207 14.82 15.55 -6.75
N ILE A 208 14.57 15.83 -5.47
CA ILE A 208 15.57 15.76 -4.41
C ILE A 208 14.98 15.25 -3.11
N ALA A 209 15.73 14.40 -2.41
CA ALA A 209 15.49 14.08 -1.02
C ALA A 209 16.64 14.61 -0.15
N VAL A 210 16.31 15.18 1.01
CA VAL A 210 17.31 15.59 2.01
C VAL A 210 17.29 14.57 3.13
N LEU A 211 18.37 13.80 3.26
CA LEU A 211 18.53 12.83 4.34
C LEU A 211 18.77 13.54 5.69
N PRO A 212 18.44 12.88 6.81
CA PRO A 212 18.79 13.39 8.13
C PRO A 212 20.30 13.63 8.21
N PHE A 213 20.71 14.83 8.60
CA PHE A 213 22.12 15.16 8.75
C PHE A 213 22.72 14.40 9.93
N GLU A 214 23.93 13.88 9.74
CA GLU A 214 24.68 13.25 10.82
C GLU A 214 25.17 14.31 11.81
N ASN A 215 24.95 14.08 13.11
CA ASN A 215 25.54 14.90 14.16
C ASN A 215 26.88 14.29 14.59
N LEU A 216 27.99 14.91 14.19
CA LEU A 216 29.36 14.52 14.56
C LEU A 216 29.89 15.28 15.80
N SER A 217 29.01 16.00 16.50
CA SER A 217 29.36 16.71 17.75
C SER A 217 29.38 15.73 18.92
N GLU A 218 30.30 15.93 19.87
CA GLU A 218 30.36 15.12 21.10
C GLU A 218 29.13 15.33 22.00
N ASP A 219 28.58 16.55 21.98
CA ASP A 219 27.38 16.91 22.72
C ASP A 219 26.11 16.52 21.95
N LYS A 220 25.40 15.51 22.48
CA LYS A 220 24.12 15.03 21.95
C LYS A 220 23.01 16.07 22.05
N ALA A 221 23.14 17.10 22.89
CA ALA A 221 22.20 18.20 22.92
C ALA A 221 22.18 18.94 21.58
N ASN A 222 23.25 18.92 20.78
CA ASN A 222 23.29 19.56 19.46
C ASN A 222 22.53 18.80 18.35
N ALA A 223 21.84 17.70 18.66
CA ALA A 223 21.02 16.99 17.66
C ALA A 223 19.91 17.87 17.06
N TYR A 224 19.38 18.85 17.81
CA TYR A 224 18.41 19.82 17.27
C TYR A 224 19.00 20.68 16.16
N PHE A 225 20.33 20.89 16.17
CA PHE A 225 21.00 21.73 15.20
C PHE A 225 21.10 21.03 13.83
N ALA A 226 21.41 19.73 13.81
CA ALA A 226 21.36 18.92 12.59
C ALA A 226 19.94 18.88 11.99
N ASP A 227 18.93 18.69 12.85
CA ASP A 227 17.52 18.73 12.44
C ASP A 227 17.12 20.12 11.88
N GLY A 228 17.59 21.20 12.50
CA GLY A 228 17.34 22.57 12.04
C GLY A 228 17.97 22.91 10.69
N ILE A 229 19.21 22.45 10.44
CA ILE A 229 19.87 22.60 9.13
C ILE A 229 19.09 21.84 8.05
N GLN A 230 18.63 20.61 8.33
CA GLN A 230 17.81 19.85 7.39
C GLN A 230 16.53 20.60 7.03
N GLU A 231 15.86 21.19 8.02
CA GLU A 231 14.60 21.91 7.85
C GLU A 231 14.77 23.19 7.01
N GLU A 232 15.84 23.95 7.23
CA GLU A 232 16.15 25.16 6.45
C GLU A 232 16.47 24.83 4.98
N ILE A 233 17.21 23.74 4.74
CA ILE A 233 17.54 23.28 3.37
C ILE A 233 16.25 22.86 2.65
N LEU A 234 15.39 22.08 3.31
CA LEU A 234 14.09 21.69 2.76
C LEU A 234 13.24 22.92 2.41
N ALA A 235 13.13 23.88 3.33
CA ALA A 235 12.37 25.12 3.11
C ALA A 235 12.91 25.94 1.93
N THR A 236 14.22 25.96 1.73
CA THR A 236 14.86 26.66 0.61
C THR A 236 14.60 25.96 -0.72
N LEU A 237 14.79 24.63 -0.78
CA LEU A 237 14.59 23.83 -1.98
C LEU A 237 13.12 23.83 -2.42
N SER A 238 12.17 23.84 -1.48
CA SER A 238 10.73 23.89 -1.77
C SER A 238 10.27 25.17 -2.48
N ARG A 239 11.10 26.22 -2.53
CA ARG A 239 10.80 27.45 -3.30
C ARG A 239 11.07 27.29 -4.80
N ILE A 240 11.74 26.22 -5.22
CA ILE A 240 12.05 25.94 -6.63
C ILE A 240 10.83 25.24 -7.24
N GLY A 241 10.03 25.97 -8.02
CA GLY A 241 8.72 25.51 -8.47
C GLY A 241 8.70 24.25 -9.35
N ASP A 242 9.81 23.92 -10.01
CA ASP A 242 9.94 22.73 -10.88
C ASP A 242 10.79 21.62 -10.22
N LEU A 243 10.99 21.68 -8.90
CA LEU A 243 11.76 20.71 -8.13
C LEU A 243 10.84 19.96 -7.17
N LYS A 244 10.69 18.65 -7.36
CA LYS A 244 9.99 17.78 -6.40
C LYS A 244 10.89 17.57 -5.18
N VAL A 245 10.47 18.08 -4.02
CA VAL A 245 11.19 17.93 -2.74
C VAL A 245 10.46 16.94 -1.85
N ILE A 246 11.17 15.93 -1.34
CA ILE A 246 10.60 14.94 -0.43
C ILE A 246 10.49 15.51 0.99
N SER A 247 9.36 15.24 1.65
CA SER A 247 9.10 15.72 3.01
C SER A 247 10.03 15.08 4.05
N ARG A 248 10.36 15.84 5.10
CA ARG A 248 11.18 15.40 6.24
C ARG A 248 10.69 14.08 6.86
N THR A 249 9.38 13.92 7.05
CA THR A 249 8.78 12.69 7.62
C THR A 249 9.05 11.45 6.77
N SER A 250 9.16 11.63 5.45
CA SER A 250 9.43 10.53 4.52
C SER A 250 10.90 10.10 4.54
N THR A 251 11.83 11.02 4.84
CA THR A 251 13.26 10.72 4.92
C THR A 251 13.74 10.32 6.32
N LEU A 252 12.97 10.62 7.37
CA LEU A 252 13.34 10.35 8.77
C LEU A 252 13.69 8.88 9.04
N ARG A 253 13.02 7.95 8.36
CA ARG A 253 13.26 6.50 8.50
C ARG A 253 14.65 6.05 8.03
N PHE A 254 15.36 6.88 7.26
CA PHE A 254 16.69 6.56 6.73
C PHE A 254 17.84 7.07 7.59
N LYS A 255 17.57 7.67 8.75
CA LYS A 255 18.58 8.25 9.66
C LYS A 255 19.72 7.29 10.04
N ASN A 256 19.45 5.98 10.05
CA ASN A 256 20.42 4.93 10.37
C ASN A 256 20.30 3.73 9.42
N ALA A 257 19.76 3.92 8.22
CA ALA A 257 19.52 2.81 7.31
C ALA A 257 20.86 2.32 6.70
N PRO A 258 21.14 1.00 6.70
CA PRO A 258 22.30 0.43 6.01
C PRO A 258 22.12 0.35 4.49
N ASP A 259 21.05 0.95 3.96
CA ASP A 259 20.70 0.91 2.54
C ASP A 259 21.63 1.81 1.72
N SER A 260 21.98 1.39 0.50
CA SER A 260 22.72 2.24 -0.44
C SER A 260 21.90 3.44 -0.90
N ILE A 261 22.56 4.55 -1.23
CA ILE A 261 21.92 5.80 -1.71
C ILE A 261 21.00 5.54 -2.89
N SER A 262 21.42 4.71 -3.84
CA SER A 262 20.58 4.29 -4.97
C SER A 262 19.30 3.57 -4.53
N ALA A 263 19.35 2.72 -3.50
CA ALA A 263 18.18 2.05 -2.96
C ALA A 263 17.22 3.03 -2.26
N ILE A 264 17.76 3.98 -1.49
CA ILE A 264 16.98 5.03 -0.82
C ILE A 264 16.28 5.91 -1.87
N ALA A 265 16.99 6.31 -2.92
CA ALA A 265 16.46 7.14 -3.99
C ALA A 265 15.35 6.44 -4.78
N LYS A 266 15.53 5.15 -5.09
CA LYS A 266 14.50 4.32 -5.73
C LYS A 266 13.23 4.23 -4.86
N GLN A 267 13.38 4.08 -3.54
CA GLN A 267 12.25 4.05 -2.60
C GLN A 267 11.54 5.42 -2.47
N LEU A 268 12.28 6.52 -2.56
CA LEU A 268 11.75 7.87 -2.45
C LEU A 268 11.26 8.44 -3.80
N GLY A 269 11.63 7.82 -4.91
CA GLY A 269 11.34 8.30 -6.26
C GLY A 269 11.98 9.64 -6.54
N VAL A 270 13.28 9.73 -6.24
CA VAL A 270 14.09 10.93 -6.47
C VAL A 270 15.31 10.65 -7.33
N ALA A 271 15.74 11.65 -8.09
CA ALA A 271 16.96 11.58 -8.92
C ALA A 271 18.20 11.95 -8.11
N ASN A 272 18.04 12.87 -7.16
CA ASN A 272 19.13 13.41 -6.39
C ASN A 272 18.90 13.17 -4.90
N ILE A 273 19.98 12.86 -4.19
CA ILE A 273 19.98 12.81 -2.73
C ILE A 273 20.96 13.86 -2.22
N LEU A 274 20.52 14.62 -1.22
CA LEU A 274 21.37 15.53 -0.46
C LEU A 274 21.58 14.95 0.94
N GLU A 275 22.84 14.74 1.28
CA GLU A 275 23.27 14.27 2.57
C GLU A 275 24.36 15.17 3.14
N GLY A 276 24.61 15.04 4.44
CA GLY A 276 25.58 15.88 5.08
C GLY A 276 25.78 15.56 6.56
N SER A 277 26.81 16.19 7.10
CA SER A 277 27.15 16.10 8.51
C SER A 277 27.32 17.48 9.10
N VAL A 278 26.97 17.59 10.38
CA VAL A 278 27.14 18.79 11.17
C VAL A 278 28.00 18.48 12.37
N GLN A 279 29.01 19.31 12.58
CA GLN A 279 29.87 19.25 13.75
C GLN A 279 29.90 20.63 14.40
N LYS A 280 29.48 20.71 15.65
CA LYS A 280 29.56 21.92 16.46
C LYS A 280 30.50 21.68 17.64
N ALA A 281 31.53 22.50 17.74
CA ALA A 281 32.50 22.49 18.83
C ALA A 281 32.64 23.91 19.38
N ALA A 282 32.14 24.14 20.59
CA ALA A 282 32.01 25.48 21.19
C ALA A 282 31.31 26.46 20.23
N ASP A 283 31.99 27.52 19.81
CA ASP A 283 31.48 28.56 18.90
C ASP A 283 31.71 28.24 17.41
N GLN A 284 32.40 27.14 17.09
CA GLN A 284 32.69 26.77 15.71
C GLN A 284 31.68 25.75 15.18
N VAL A 285 31.09 26.05 14.02
CA VAL A 285 30.19 25.16 13.30
C VAL A 285 30.82 24.76 11.98
N ARG A 286 30.84 23.45 11.71
CA ARG A 286 31.18 22.86 10.43
C ARG A 286 29.97 22.13 9.87
N VAL A 287 29.63 22.42 8.62
CA VAL A 287 28.60 21.71 7.86
C VAL A 287 29.24 21.18 6.58
N ASN A 288 29.17 19.88 6.37
CA ASN A 288 29.49 19.26 5.09
C ASN A 288 28.18 18.91 4.40
N VAL A 289 28.06 19.25 3.12
CA VAL A 289 26.89 18.92 2.30
C VAL A 289 27.36 18.31 1.00
N GLN A 290 26.67 17.26 0.55
CA GLN A 290 26.95 16.58 -0.69
C GLN A 290 25.65 16.33 -1.43
N LEU A 291 25.68 16.57 -2.74
CA LEU A 291 24.62 16.26 -3.68
C LEU A 291 25.06 15.08 -4.54
N ILE A 292 24.28 14.02 -4.51
CA ILE A 292 24.59 12.75 -5.16
C ILE A 292 23.53 12.48 -6.22
N ASP A 293 23.99 12.11 -7.43
CA ASP A 293 23.16 11.52 -8.47
C ASP A 293 22.91 10.06 -8.11
N ALA A 294 21.65 9.70 -7.88
CA ALA A 294 21.31 8.38 -7.37
C ALA A 294 21.31 7.26 -8.43
N GLU A 295 21.36 7.62 -9.72
CA GLU A 295 21.44 6.67 -10.82
C GLU A 295 22.87 6.17 -11.01
N SER A 296 23.84 7.07 -10.93
CA SER A 296 25.27 6.80 -11.12
C SER A 296 26.08 6.69 -9.82
N ASP A 297 25.45 6.93 -8.68
CA ASP A 297 26.10 7.02 -7.35
C ASP A 297 27.29 8.00 -7.36
N SER A 298 27.18 9.08 -8.14
CA SER A 298 28.24 10.06 -8.35
C SER A 298 27.98 11.35 -7.60
N HIS A 299 29.03 11.93 -7.02
CA HIS A 299 28.95 13.23 -6.36
C HIS A 299 28.86 14.33 -7.42
N LEU A 300 27.68 14.94 -7.56
CA LEU A 300 27.47 16.08 -8.44
C LEU A 300 28.11 17.35 -7.88
N TRP A 301 28.04 17.51 -6.56
CA TRP A 301 28.57 18.67 -5.85
C TRP A 301 28.82 18.31 -4.39
N ALA A 302 29.86 18.90 -3.80
CA ALA A 302 30.15 18.80 -2.38
C ALA A 302 30.74 20.12 -1.90
N GLU A 303 30.26 20.61 -0.76
CA GLU A 303 30.77 21.84 -0.17
C GLU A 303 30.86 21.73 1.34
N ARG A 304 31.83 22.47 1.89
CA ARG A 304 32.09 22.53 3.32
C ARG A 304 32.00 23.97 3.77
N TYR A 305 31.16 24.20 4.76
CA TYR A 305 30.96 25.50 5.39
C TYR A 305 31.53 25.46 6.80
N ASP A 306 32.49 26.33 7.07
CA ASP A 306 33.04 26.57 8.41
C ASP A 306 32.63 27.98 8.86
N ARG A 307 31.98 28.11 10.02
CA ARG A 307 31.58 29.39 10.62
C ARG A 307 32.06 29.47 12.08
N LYS A 308 32.53 30.66 12.47
CA LYS A 308 32.87 31.03 13.85
C LYS A 308 31.86 32.06 14.37
#